data_AF-A0A4V2QBJ4-F1
#
_entry.id   AF-A0A4V2QBJ4-F1
#
_cell.length_a   1.000
_cell.length_b   1.000
_cell.length_c   1.000
_cell.angle_alpha   90.00
_cell.angle_beta   90.00
_cell.angle_gamma   90.00
#
_symmetry.space_group_name_H-M   'P 1'
#
loop_
_entity.id
_entity.type
_entity.pdbx_description
1 polymer ?
#
loop_
_entity_poly.entity_id
_entity_poly.type
_entity_poly.pdbx_seq_one_letter_code
_entity_poly.pdbx_strand_id
1 'polypeptide(L)'
;MAKQKLSIDTGVQEFEINGSGVLRFNPSDPNVYNRFTEMLEKVQAVENELVEKAGQLPKEDNGVAALALLADADRKTKAALQEAFGKENDFDQLLDGVNLMAVAGNGERVVTNLLDALRPIVQEGASRFYEEKANAAVAKAQANREARRAAGHK
;
A
#
# COMPACT_ATOMS: atom_id res chain seq x y z
N MET A 1 -25.91 26.24 12.45
CA MET A 1 -24.54 26.76 12.31
C MET A 1 -24.09 26.55 10.86
N ALA A 2 -23.66 27.60 10.17
CA ALA A 2 -23.14 27.48 8.80
C ALA A 2 -21.73 26.87 8.82
N LYS A 3 -21.45 25.89 7.96
CA LYS A 3 -20.13 25.26 7.82
C LYS A 3 -19.22 26.14 6.97
N GLN A 4 -17.97 26.35 7.40
CA GLN A 4 -16.92 26.98 6.59
C GLN A 4 -16.14 25.91 5.82
N LYS A 5 -15.71 26.22 4.58
CA LYS A 5 -14.96 25.31 3.70
C LYS A 5 -13.46 25.56 3.84
N LEU A 6 -12.67 24.51 4.05
CA LEU A 6 -11.21 24.54 3.98
C LEU A 6 -10.74 23.80 2.73
N SER A 7 -9.67 24.29 2.12
CA SER A 7 -8.95 23.62 1.02
C SER A 7 -7.55 23.32 1.50
N ILE A 8 -7.20 22.03 1.56
CA ILE A 8 -5.92 21.54 2.09
C ILE A 8 -5.33 20.61 1.02
N ASP A 9 -4.06 20.81 0.69
CA ASP A 9 -3.30 19.84 -0.09
C ASP A 9 -2.88 18.68 0.83
N THR A 10 -3.43 17.50 0.57
CA THR A 10 -3.18 16.29 1.36
C THR A 10 -2.05 15.43 0.78
N GLY A 11 -1.48 15.82 -0.37
CA GLY A 11 -0.49 15.03 -1.11
C GLY A 11 -1.04 13.71 -1.65
N VAL A 12 -2.36 13.49 -1.64
CA VAL A 12 -2.98 12.29 -2.19
C VAL A 12 -2.83 12.29 -3.71
N GLN A 13 -2.34 11.18 -4.24
CA GLN A 13 -2.19 10.91 -5.66
C GLN A 13 -3.21 9.86 -6.10
N GLU A 14 -3.51 9.87 -7.39
CA GLU A 14 -4.46 8.97 -8.04
C GLU A 14 -3.70 8.04 -9.01
N PHE A 15 -3.94 6.73 -8.88
CA PHE A 15 -3.33 5.70 -9.72
C PHE A 15 -4.45 4.89 -10.38
N GLU A 16 -4.60 5.05 -11.70
CA GLU A 16 -5.56 4.26 -12.47
C GLU A 16 -5.05 2.82 -12.65
N ILE A 17 -5.91 1.85 -12.39
CA ILE A 17 -5.62 0.42 -12.55
C ILE A 17 -6.43 -0.09 -13.74
N ASN A 18 -5.75 -0.36 -14.85
CA ASN A 18 -6.29 -1.01 -16.06
C ASN A 18 -7.60 -0.41 -16.64
N GLY A 19 -7.91 0.84 -16.32
CA GLY A 19 -9.18 1.48 -16.69
C GLY A 19 -10.39 1.07 -15.85
N SER A 20 -10.22 0.21 -14.85
CA SER A 20 -11.28 -0.33 -13.97
C SER A 20 -11.60 0.64 -12.82
N GLY A 21 -10.59 1.29 -12.26
CA GLY A 21 -10.77 2.25 -11.17
C GLY A 21 -9.50 2.96 -10.75
N VAL A 22 -9.63 3.83 -9.74
CA VAL A 22 -8.55 4.71 -9.26
C VAL A 22 -8.22 4.41 -7.81
N LEU A 23 -7.00 3.93 -7.57
CA LEU A 23 -6.40 3.78 -6.25
C LEU A 23 -5.87 5.13 -5.77
N ARG A 24 -6.21 5.52 -4.54
CA ARG A 24 -5.87 6.84 -3.97
C ARG A 24 -5.10 6.71 -2.67
N PHE A 25 -3.92 7.30 -2.60
CA PHE A 25 -3.15 7.43 -1.35
C PHE A 25 -2.08 8.51 -1.50
N ASN A 26 -1.50 8.97 -0.39
CA ASN A 26 -0.32 9.83 -0.40
C ASN A 26 0.95 8.96 -0.28
N PRO A 27 1.80 8.84 -1.33
CA PRO A 27 3.01 8.00 -1.27
C PRO A 27 4.03 8.48 -0.24
N SER A 28 4.05 9.77 0.07
CA SER A 28 4.95 10.37 1.06
C SER A 28 4.40 10.32 2.49
N ASP A 29 3.21 9.74 2.71
CA ASP A 29 2.68 9.55 4.06
C ASP A 29 3.42 8.39 4.77
N PRO A 30 4.16 8.65 5.85
CA PRO A 30 4.88 7.59 6.58
C PRO A 30 3.94 6.51 7.15
N ASN A 31 2.67 6.84 7.41
CA ASN A 31 1.69 5.83 7.85
C ASN A 31 1.27 4.89 6.71
N VAL A 32 1.30 5.33 5.45
CA VAL A 32 1.10 4.43 4.30
C VAL A 32 2.26 3.44 4.22
N TYR A 33 3.51 3.92 4.37
CA TYR A 33 4.67 3.03 4.34
C TYR A 33 4.64 1.96 5.45
N ASN A 34 4.32 2.35 6.68
CA ASN A 34 4.21 1.40 7.80
C ASN A 34 3.13 0.35 7.53
N ARG A 35 1.92 0.78 7.15
CA ARG A 35 0.81 -0.15 6.87
C ARG A 35 1.08 -1.01 5.64
N PHE A 36 1.80 -0.49 4.64
CA PHE A 36 2.22 -1.27 3.48
C PHE A 36 3.14 -2.42 3.89
N THR A 37 4.11 -2.15 4.78
CA THR A 37 5.04 -3.18 5.28
C THR A 37 4.31 -4.25 6.08
N GLU A 38 3.42 -3.86 7.00
CA GLU A 38 2.55 -4.79 7.74
C GLU A 38 1.63 -5.60 6.81
N MET A 39 1.13 -4.98 5.74
CA MET A 39 0.31 -5.66 4.74
C MET A 39 1.11 -6.71 3.97
N LEU A 40 2.37 -6.46 3.60
CA LEU A 40 3.22 -7.47 2.97
C LEU A 40 3.35 -8.72 3.85
N GLU A 41 3.55 -8.54 5.16
CA GLU A 41 3.61 -9.67 6.11
C GLU A 41 2.27 -10.43 6.19
N LYS A 42 1.15 -9.70 6.24
CA LYS A 42 -0.19 -10.30 6.25
C LYS A 42 -0.48 -11.09 4.97
N VAL A 43 -0.15 -10.53 3.80
CA VAL A 43 -0.33 -11.22 2.52
C VAL A 43 0.52 -12.48 2.46
N GLN A 44 1.79 -12.41 2.87
CA GLN A 44 2.66 -13.58 2.92
C GLN A 44 2.11 -14.66 3.87
N ALA A 45 1.55 -14.27 5.03
CA ALA A 45 0.92 -15.19 5.95
C ALA A 45 -0.31 -15.88 5.34
N VAL A 46 -1.14 -15.13 4.60
CA VAL A 46 -2.28 -15.69 3.85
C VAL A 46 -1.82 -16.71 2.80
N GLU A 47 -0.76 -16.40 2.06
CA GLU A 47 -0.21 -17.32 1.06
C GLU A 47 0.33 -18.61 1.69
N ASN A 48 1.02 -18.49 2.83
CA ASN A 48 1.52 -19.64 3.57
C ASN A 48 0.37 -20.52 4.10
N GLU A 49 -0.66 -19.89 4.68
CA GLU A 49 -1.88 -20.58 5.14
C GLU A 49 -2.60 -21.29 3.98
N LEU A 50 -2.68 -20.65 2.81
CA LEU A 50 -3.29 -21.24 1.62
C LEU A 50 -2.52 -22.49 1.17
N VAL A 51 -1.20 -22.42 1.08
CA VAL A 51 -0.35 -23.55 0.69
C VAL A 51 -0.47 -24.70 1.69
N GLU A 52 -0.41 -24.41 2.98
CA GLU A 52 -0.53 -25.42 4.04
C GLU A 52 -1.88 -26.14 3.96
N LYS A 53 -2.98 -25.39 3.91
CA LYS A 53 -4.33 -25.96 3.85
C LYS A 53 -4.60 -26.69 2.54
N ALA A 54 -4.10 -26.18 1.42
CA ALA A 54 -4.22 -26.85 0.13
C ALA A 54 -3.49 -28.21 0.14
N GLY A 55 -2.33 -28.30 0.80
CA GLY A 55 -1.57 -29.55 0.95
C GLY A 55 -2.26 -30.60 1.83
N GLN A 56 -3.22 -30.19 2.66
CA GLN A 56 -4.01 -31.07 3.53
C GLN A 56 -5.33 -31.54 2.88
N LEU A 57 -5.67 -31.01 1.69
CA LEU A 57 -6.90 -31.40 1.01
C LEU A 57 -6.84 -32.87 0.55
N PRO A 58 -7.97 -33.60 0.63
CA PRO A 58 -8.06 -34.94 0.06
C PRO A 58 -7.77 -34.90 -1.44
N LYS A 59 -6.99 -35.87 -1.94
CA LYS A 59 -6.70 -35.99 -3.39
C LYS A 59 -7.96 -36.23 -4.25
N GLU A 60 -9.02 -36.72 -3.62
CA GLU A 60 -10.32 -37.00 -4.23
C GLU A 60 -11.30 -35.82 -4.11
N ASP A 61 -10.85 -34.66 -3.60
CA ASP A 61 -11.67 -33.46 -3.53
C ASP A 61 -12.13 -33.04 -4.93
N ASN A 62 -13.40 -32.70 -5.08
CA ASN A 62 -14.00 -32.25 -6.34
C ASN A 62 -13.65 -30.79 -6.68
N GLY A 63 -12.64 -30.23 -6.01
CA GLY A 63 -12.18 -28.86 -6.15
C GLY A 63 -12.99 -27.82 -5.38
N VAL A 64 -14.12 -28.19 -4.76
CA VAL A 64 -14.94 -27.23 -4.00
C VAL A 64 -14.20 -26.74 -2.76
N ALA A 65 -13.48 -27.61 -2.04
CA ALA A 65 -12.70 -27.18 -0.89
C ALA A 65 -11.51 -26.30 -1.31
N ALA A 66 -10.84 -26.64 -2.42
CA ALA A 66 -9.79 -25.81 -2.99
C ALA A 66 -10.30 -24.41 -3.39
N LEU A 67 -11.47 -24.32 -4.04
CA LEU A 67 -12.09 -23.04 -4.40
C LEU A 67 -12.47 -22.22 -3.16
N ALA A 68 -12.96 -22.87 -2.10
CA ALA A 68 -13.28 -22.20 -0.84
C ALA A 68 -12.04 -21.61 -0.16
N LEU A 69 -10.90 -22.32 -0.19
CA LEU A 69 -9.62 -21.80 0.30
C LEU A 69 -9.14 -20.58 -0.51
N LEU A 70 -9.24 -20.63 -1.84
CA LEU A 70 -8.89 -19.50 -2.70
C LEU A 70 -9.77 -18.27 -2.46
N ALA A 71 -11.08 -18.48 -2.27
CA ALA A 71 -12.02 -17.41 -1.95
C ALA A 71 -11.75 -16.80 -0.56
N ASP A 72 -11.33 -17.61 0.41
CA ASP A 72 -10.94 -17.12 1.73
C ASP A 72 -9.65 -16.31 1.71
N ALA A 73 -8.63 -16.83 1.01
CA ALA A 73 -7.37 -16.13 0.83
C ALA A 73 -7.56 -14.80 0.11
N ASP A 74 -8.37 -14.76 -0.95
CA ASP A 74 -8.72 -13.52 -1.66
C ASP A 74 -9.34 -12.46 -0.73
N ARG A 75 -10.34 -12.84 0.06
CA ARG A 75 -10.97 -11.91 1.03
C ARG A 75 -9.96 -11.38 2.05
N LYS A 76 -9.10 -12.24 2.60
CA LYS A 76 -8.09 -11.84 3.58
C LYS A 76 -7.06 -10.88 2.97
N THR A 77 -6.61 -11.15 1.74
CA THR A 77 -5.68 -10.28 1.03
C THR A 77 -6.31 -8.93 0.67
N LYS A 78 -7.55 -8.91 0.18
CA LYS A 78 -8.29 -7.66 -0.05
C LYS A 78 -8.45 -6.85 1.24
N ALA A 79 -8.76 -7.50 2.36
CA ALA A 79 -8.85 -6.83 3.66
C ALA A 79 -7.50 -6.21 4.08
N ALA A 80 -6.39 -6.90 3.87
CA ALA A 80 -5.06 -6.38 4.17
C ALA A 80 -4.71 -5.17 3.29
N LEU A 81 -5.02 -5.22 1.98
CA LEU A 81 -4.86 -4.09 1.06
C LEU A 81 -5.74 -2.89 1.46
N GLN A 82 -6.99 -3.14 1.85
CA GLN A 82 -7.91 -2.11 2.32
C GLN A 82 -7.41 -1.40 3.57
N GLU A 83 -6.79 -2.13 4.51
CA GLU A 83 -6.18 -1.56 5.71
C GLU A 83 -4.97 -0.67 5.36
N ALA A 84 -4.14 -1.12 4.42
CA ALA A 84 -2.96 -0.39 3.98
C ALA A 84 -3.30 0.94 3.27
N PHE A 85 -4.24 0.90 2.33
CA PHE A 85 -4.55 2.04 1.48
C PHE A 85 -5.79 2.83 1.93
N GLY A 86 -6.52 2.34 2.92
CA GLY A 86 -7.71 2.99 3.48
C GLY A 86 -9.00 2.54 2.81
N LYS A 87 -10.11 2.63 3.57
CA LYS A 87 -11.44 2.05 3.24
C LYS A 87 -12.13 2.59 1.98
N GLU A 88 -11.67 3.72 1.46
CA GLU A 88 -12.20 4.35 0.26
C GLU A 88 -11.75 3.62 -1.03
N ASN A 89 -10.73 2.77 -0.94
CA ASN A 89 -10.15 2.05 -2.07
C ASN A 89 -10.74 0.64 -2.21
N ASP A 90 -11.84 0.49 -2.94
CA ASP A 90 -12.51 -0.80 -3.13
C ASP A 90 -11.73 -1.71 -4.10
N PHE A 91 -10.99 -2.69 -3.57
CA PHE A 91 -10.16 -3.60 -4.36
C PHE A 91 -10.95 -4.62 -5.20
N ASP A 92 -12.25 -4.83 -4.94
CA ASP A 92 -13.09 -5.60 -5.86
C ASP A 92 -13.37 -4.77 -7.11
N GLN A 93 -13.69 -3.48 -6.96
CA GLN A 93 -13.90 -2.59 -8.10
C GLN A 93 -12.61 -2.29 -8.86
N LEU A 94 -11.51 -2.02 -8.14
CA LEU A 94 -10.22 -1.68 -8.76
C LEU A 94 -9.65 -2.79 -9.65
N LEU A 95 -10.09 -4.04 -9.45
CA LEU A 95 -9.57 -5.22 -10.16
C LEU A 95 -10.67 -5.97 -10.92
N ASP A 96 -11.81 -5.33 -11.22
CA ASP A 96 -12.94 -5.93 -11.95
C ASP A 96 -13.41 -7.30 -11.38
N GLY A 97 -13.38 -7.44 -10.06
CA GLY A 97 -13.77 -8.65 -9.34
C GLY A 97 -12.80 -9.84 -9.51
N VAL A 98 -11.63 -9.63 -10.11
CA VAL A 98 -10.60 -10.66 -10.24
C VAL A 98 -10.10 -11.08 -8.86
N ASN A 99 -9.94 -12.40 -8.67
CA ASN A 99 -9.41 -12.97 -7.45
C ASN A 99 -7.89 -12.71 -7.38
N LEU A 100 -7.42 -12.17 -6.26
CA LEU A 100 -6.01 -11.81 -6.02
C LEU A 100 -5.07 -13.01 -5.99
N MET A 101 -5.58 -14.20 -5.69
CA MET A 101 -4.84 -15.47 -5.72
C MET A 101 -4.84 -16.13 -7.10
N ALA A 102 -5.59 -15.59 -8.07
CA ALA A 102 -5.60 -16.12 -9.43
C ALA A 102 -4.23 -15.94 -10.08
N VAL A 103 -3.85 -16.92 -10.90
CA VAL A 103 -2.66 -16.85 -11.74
C VAL A 103 -2.99 -16.07 -13.00
N ALA A 104 -2.27 -14.97 -13.24
CA ALA A 104 -2.42 -14.15 -14.43
C ALA A 104 -1.71 -14.79 -15.64
N GLY A 105 -1.87 -14.18 -16.82
CA GLY A 105 -1.29 -14.69 -18.07
C GLY A 105 0.25 -14.78 -18.09
N ASN A 106 0.92 -14.10 -17.15
CA ASN A 106 2.37 -14.15 -16.98
C ASN A 106 2.84 -15.25 -16.01
N GLY A 107 1.93 -16.06 -15.46
CA GLY A 107 2.25 -17.14 -14.51
C GLY A 107 2.39 -16.69 -13.05
N GLU A 108 2.31 -15.38 -12.77
CA GLU A 108 2.33 -14.82 -11.42
C GLU A 108 0.93 -14.62 -10.88
N ARG A 109 0.79 -14.53 -9.55
CA ARG A 109 -0.49 -14.16 -8.94
C ARG A 109 -0.82 -12.70 -9.21
N VAL A 110 -2.11 -12.39 -9.28
CA VAL A 110 -2.59 -11.01 -9.43
C VAL A 110 -2.10 -10.13 -8.28
N VAL A 111 -2.09 -10.64 -7.04
CA VAL A 111 -1.53 -9.90 -5.89
C VAL A 111 -0.04 -9.60 -6.05
N THR A 112 0.76 -10.53 -6.57
CA THR A 112 2.19 -10.31 -6.83
C THR A 112 2.39 -9.17 -7.82
N ASN A 113 1.67 -9.21 -8.95
CA ASN A 113 1.74 -8.17 -9.97
C ASN A 113 1.35 -6.79 -9.40
N LEU A 114 0.30 -6.73 -8.57
CA LEU A 114 -0.12 -5.49 -7.91
C LEU A 114 0.95 -4.96 -6.95
N LEU A 115 1.50 -5.83 -6.08
CA LEU A 115 2.51 -5.43 -5.11
C LEU A 115 3.80 -4.97 -5.79
N ASP A 116 4.21 -5.62 -6.87
CA ASP A 116 5.40 -5.21 -7.62
C ASP A 116 5.22 -3.87 -8.31
N ALA A 117 4.02 -3.53 -8.77
CA ALA A 117 3.71 -2.21 -9.29
C ALA A 117 3.70 -1.12 -8.19
N LEU A 118 3.19 -1.43 -6.99
CA LEU A 118 3.05 -0.47 -5.89
C LEU A 118 4.35 -0.23 -5.12
N ARG A 119 5.19 -1.26 -4.98
CA ARG A 119 6.43 -1.22 -4.21
C ARG A 119 7.35 -0.04 -4.56
N PRO A 120 7.71 0.23 -5.83
CA PRO A 120 8.56 1.37 -6.15
C PRO A 120 7.92 2.72 -5.78
N ILE A 121 6.60 2.85 -5.95
CA ILE A 121 5.86 4.09 -5.65
C ILE A 121 5.92 4.40 -4.15
N VAL A 122 5.63 3.39 -3.32
CA VAL A 122 5.64 3.52 -1.85
C VAL A 122 7.05 3.74 -1.31
N GLN A 123 8.05 3.04 -1.86
CA GLN A 123 9.45 3.20 -1.45
C GLN A 123 10.01 4.57 -1.82
N GLU A 124 9.75 5.05 -3.05
CA GLU A 124 10.18 6.37 -3.47
C GLU A 124 9.52 7.47 -2.61
N GLY A 125 8.21 7.34 -2.35
CA GLY A 125 7.49 8.26 -1.48
C GLY A 125 8.08 8.34 -0.07
N ALA A 126 8.38 7.18 0.53
CA ALA A 126 9.04 7.13 1.83
C ALA A 126 10.44 7.77 1.80
N SER A 127 11.25 7.48 0.79
CA SER A 127 12.58 8.09 0.62
C SER A 127 12.50 9.62 0.53
N ARG A 128 11.58 10.16 -0.29
CA ARG A 128 11.37 11.61 -0.40
C ARG A 128 11.02 12.25 0.93
N PHE A 129 10.12 11.62 1.72
CA PHE A 129 9.78 12.10 3.06
C PHE A 129 11.00 12.21 3.97
N TYR A 130 11.89 11.20 3.96
CA TYR A 130 13.12 11.24 4.76
C TYR A 130 14.12 12.28 4.27
N GLU A 131 14.30 12.43 2.96
CA GLU A 131 15.18 13.43 2.36
C GLU A 131 14.72 14.86 2.66
N GLU A 132 13.43 15.16 2.50
CA GLU A 132 12.87 16.47 2.82
C GLU A 132 13.05 16.80 4.30
N LYS A 133 12.82 15.82 5.19
CA LYS A 133 13.04 15.98 6.62
C LYS A 133 14.51 16.26 6.95
N ALA A 134 15.43 15.57 6.30
CA ALA A 134 16.87 15.79 6.46
C ALA A 134 17.28 17.18 5.95
N ASN A 135 16.84 17.56 4.75
CA ASN A 135 17.12 18.86 4.14
C ASN A 135 16.57 20.02 4.99
N ALA A 136 15.34 19.87 5.52
CA ALA A 136 14.75 20.85 6.43
C ALA A 136 15.57 21.00 7.73
N ALA A 137 16.09 19.90 8.29
CA ALA A 137 16.95 19.93 9.46
C ALA A 137 18.29 20.64 9.18
N VAL A 138 18.89 20.38 8.01
CA VAL A 138 20.13 21.03 7.55
C VAL A 138 19.91 22.55 7.37
N ALA A 139 18.86 22.94 6.66
CA ALA A 139 18.52 24.35 6.44
C ALA A 139 18.29 25.09 7.77
N LYS A 140 17.55 24.47 8.70
CA LYS A 140 17.35 25.02 10.05
C LYS A 140 18.67 25.17 10.82
N ALA A 141 19.58 24.21 10.70
CA ALA A 141 20.89 24.28 11.34
C ALA A 141 21.78 25.38 10.73
N GLN A 142 21.75 25.57 9.41
CA GLN A 142 22.45 26.64 8.72
C GLN A 142 21.93 28.02 9.13
N ALA A 143 20.61 28.22 9.11
CA ALA A 143 19.98 29.46 9.57
C ALA A 143 20.36 29.80 11.03
N ASN A 144 20.40 28.80 11.91
CA ASN A 144 20.83 28.99 13.30
C ASN A 144 22.31 29.39 13.42
N ARG A 145 23.19 28.84 12.57
CA ARG A 145 24.62 29.20 12.55
C ARG A 145 24.82 30.63 12.05
N GLU A 146 24.10 31.03 11.01
CA GLU A 146 24.12 32.39 10.45
C GLU A 146 23.62 33.43 11.47
N ALA A 147 22.52 33.14 12.16
CA ALA A 147 21.99 34.00 13.21
C ALA A 147 23.00 34.21 14.36
N ARG A 148 23.72 33.16 14.77
CA ARG A 148 24.79 33.27 15.79
C ARG A 148 25.98 34.10 15.31
N ARG A 149 26.39 33.96 14.04
CA ARG A 149 27.45 34.76 13.44
C ARG A 149 27.07 36.25 13.38
N ALA A 150 25.83 36.56 13.01
CA ALA A 150 25.32 37.92 12.97
C ALA A 150 25.20 38.55 14.38
N ALA A 151 24.86 37.75 15.40
CA ALA A 151 24.77 38.22 16.79
C ALA A 151 26.15 38.43 17.45
N GLY A 152 27.19 37.69 17.05
CA GLY A 152 28.55 37.85 17.56
C GLY A 152 29.37 38.96 16.89
N HIS A 153 28.82 39.63 15.87
CA HIS A 153 29.45 40.75 15.16
C HIS A 153 28.86 42.13 15.54
N LYS A 154 28.05 42.20 16.60
CA LYS A 154 27.61 43.45 17.26
C LYS A 154 28.39 43.67 18.53
#